data_AF-A0A6P2CHI0-F1
#
_entry.id   AF-A0A6P2CHI0-F1
#
_cell.length_a   1.000
_cell.length_b   1.000
_cell.length_c   1.000
_cell.angle_alpha   90.00
_cell.angle_beta   90.00
_cell.angle_gamma   90.00
#
_symmetry.space_group_name_H-M   'P 1'
#
loop_
_entity.id
_entity.type
_entity.pdbx_description
1 polymer ?
#
loop_
_entity_poly.entity_id
_entity_poly.type
_entity_poly.pdbx_seq_one_letter_code
_entity_poly.pdbx_strand_id
1 'polypeptide(L)'
;MSARDDLADLIEALDGGDYAEIADTILAAGWRPPARVITKREQLDALPVEAVIRDAEDEVLERWEDGWEGVGGGYIVILPVTVIHDPSETP
;
A
#
# COMPACT_ATOMS: atom_id res chain seq x y z
N MET A 1 16.09 -9.38 6.13
CA MET A 1 15.25 -8.32 6.68
C MET A 1 14.16 -8.03 5.69
N SER A 2 12.93 -8.31 6.08
CA SER A 2 11.73 -7.87 5.39
C SER A 2 11.42 -6.42 5.77
N ALA A 3 10.56 -5.73 5.01
CA ALA A 3 10.09 -4.39 5.38
C ALA A 3 9.39 -4.36 6.74
N ARG A 4 8.81 -5.50 7.15
CA ARG A 4 8.23 -5.69 8.48
C ARG A 4 9.32 -5.74 9.56
N ASP A 5 10.46 -6.38 9.29
CA ASP A 5 11.59 -6.43 10.23
C ASP A 5 12.18 -5.01 10.41
N ASP A 6 12.34 -4.26 9.31
CA ASP A 6 12.84 -2.88 9.37
C ASP A 6 11.89 -1.96 10.16
N LEU A 7 10.57 -2.15 10.01
CA LEU A 7 9.56 -1.43 10.78
C LEU A 7 9.58 -1.85 12.25
N ALA A 8 9.72 -3.15 12.53
CA ALA A 8 9.79 -3.67 13.89
C ALA A 8 11.00 -3.11 14.63
N ASP A 9 12.16 -3.05 13.97
CA ASP A 9 13.39 -2.47 14.53
C ASP A 9 13.21 -0.96 14.81
N LEU A 10 12.53 -0.23 13.92
CA LEU A 10 12.20 1.19 14.13
C LEU A 10 11.25 1.42 15.30
N ILE A 11 10.23 0.56 15.44
CA ILE A 11 9.27 0.63 16.56
C ILE A 11 9.95 0.25 17.88
N GLU A 12 10.79 -0.79 17.89
CA GLU A 12 11.54 -1.22 19.08
C GLU A 12 12.54 -0.13 19.54
N ALA A 13 13.17 0.56 18.60
CA ALA A 13 14.06 1.69 18.90
C ALA A 13 13.33 2.89 19.55
N LEU A 14 12.00 2.94 19.46
CA LEU A 14 11.15 4.03 19.95
C LEU A 14 10.26 3.60 21.12
N ASP A 15 10.55 2.46 21.76
CA ASP A 15 9.75 1.91 22.86
C ASP A 15 9.52 2.93 23.99
N GLY A 16 8.25 3.09 24.37
CA GLY A 16 7.79 4.09 25.35
C GLY A 16 7.40 5.47 24.79
N GLY A 17 7.54 5.71 23.49
CA GLY A 17 7.08 6.93 22.82
C GLY A 17 5.56 6.98 22.59
N ASP A 18 5.01 8.19 22.39
CA ASP A 18 3.63 8.33 21.93
C ASP A 18 3.50 7.82 20.48
N TYR A 19 2.36 7.20 20.14
CA TYR A 19 2.10 6.68 18.80
C TYR A 19 2.24 7.76 17.71
N ALA A 20 1.92 9.01 18.05
CA ALA A 20 2.11 10.15 17.15
C ALA A 20 3.61 10.44 16.89
N GLU A 21 4.44 10.43 17.94
CA GLU A 21 5.90 10.62 17.80
C GLU A 21 6.57 9.47 17.04
N ILE A 22 6.10 8.25 17.26
CA ILE A 22 6.56 7.06 16.52
C ILE A 22 6.23 7.20 15.03
N ALA A 23 5.00 7.57 14.70
CA ALA A 23 4.59 7.80 13.32
C ALA A 23 5.40 8.91 12.64
N ASP A 24 5.57 10.05 13.31
CA ASP A 24 6.36 11.17 12.79
C ASP A 24 7.82 10.77 12.57
N THR A 25 8.40 9.98 13.47
CA THR A 25 9.80 9.52 13.35
C THR A 25 9.98 8.55 12.19
N ILE A 26 9.07 7.58 12.03
CA ILE A 26 9.07 6.64 10.90
C ILE A 26 8.94 7.41 9.58
N LEU A 27 8.04 8.39 9.51
CA LEU A 27 7.85 9.22 8.32
C LEU A 27 9.08 10.11 8.05
N ALA A 28 9.67 10.72 9.09
CA ALA A 28 10.85 11.57 8.99
C ALA A 28 12.13 10.80 8.63
N ALA A 29 12.22 9.52 9.03
CA ALA A 29 13.27 8.60 8.61
C ALA A 29 13.17 8.22 7.11
N GLY A 30 12.16 8.74 6.40
CA GLY A 30 11.91 8.41 4.99
C GLY A 30 11.40 6.97 4.81
N TRP A 31 11.00 6.31 5.90
CA TRP A 31 10.47 4.97 5.82
C TRP A 31 9.13 5.03 5.07
N ARG A 32 9.14 4.32 3.95
CA ARG A 32 7.97 3.91 3.21
C ARG A 32 8.18 2.40 3.05
N PRO A 33 7.18 1.54 3.35
CA PRO A 33 7.32 0.15 2.94
C PRO A 33 7.67 0.15 1.45
N PRO A 34 8.53 -0.76 0.96
CA PRO A 34 8.85 -0.84 -0.45
C PRO A 34 7.52 -1.05 -1.19
N ALA A 35 7.02 0.05 -1.75
CA ALA A 35 5.74 0.08 -2.43
C ALA A 35 5.82 -0.98 -3.53
N ARG A 36 4.94 -1.98 -3.47
CA ARG A 36 4.82 -2.93 -4.57
C ARG A 36 4.24 -2.17 -5.76
N VAL A 37 5.12 -1.74 -6.66
CA VAL A 37 4.74 -1.01 -7.88
C VAL A 37 4.48 -2.02 -8.99
N ILE A 38 3.26 -1.98 -9.54
CA ILE A 38 2.86 -2.78 -10.69
C ILE A 38 2.88 -1.90 -11.93
N THR A 39 3.64 -2.33 -12.95
CA THR A 39 3.80 -1.62 -14.23
C THR A 39 3.14 -2.36 -15.40
N LYS A 40 2.64 -3.57 -15.17
CA LYS A 40 2.05 -4.44 -16.19
C LYS A 40 0.61 -4.76 -15.87
N ARG A 41 -0.24 -4.79 -16.89
CA ARG A 41 -1.67 -5.03 -16.73
C ARG A 41 -1.95 -6.44 -16.19
N GLU A 42 -1.18 -7.43 -16.63
CA GLU A 42 -1.38 -8.83 -16.21
C GLU A 42 -1.12 -9.03 -14.71
N GLN A 43 -0.21 -8.24 -14.12
CA GLN A 43 0.06 -8.26 -12.68
C GLN A 43 -1.04 -7.55 -11.88
N LEU A 44 -1.64 -6.50 -12.46
CA LEU A 44 -2.77 -5.79 -11.88
C LEU A 44 -4.01 -6.69 -11.87
N ASP A 45 -4.27 -7.40 -12.96
CA ASP A 45 -5.43 -8.28 -13.11
C ASP A 45 -5.35 -9.53 -12.21
N ALA A 46 -4.13 -9.89 -11.78
CA ALA A 46 -3.88 -10.99 -10.85
C ALA A 46 -4.12 -10.60 -9.38
N LEU A 47 -4.37 -9.33 -9.07
CA LEU A 47 -4.67 -8.89 -7.71
C LEU A 47 -5.99 -9.51 -7.22
N PRO A 48 -6.04 -9.96 -5.96
CA PRO A 48 -7.27 -10.50 -5.38
C PRO A 48 -8.33 -9.40 -5.22
N VAL A 49 -9.59 -9.83 -5.13
CA VAL A 49 -10.70 -8.96 -4.68
C VAL A 49 -10.37 -8.39 -3.30
N GLU A 50 -10.80 -7.17 -3.03
CA GLU A 50 -10.46 -6.34 -1.85
C GLU A 50 -9.02 -5.80 -1.83
N ALA A 51 -8.21 -6.00 -2.88
CA ALA A 51 -6.94 -5.29 -3.02
C ALA A 51 -7.17 -3.78 -3.22
N VAL A 52 -6.34 -2.95 -2.57
CA VAL A 52 -6.39 -1.48 -2.69
C VAL A 52 -5.11 -0.98 -3.34
N ILE A 53 -5.26 -0.13 -4.34
CA ILE A 53 -4.16 0.50 -5.06
C ILE A 53 -4.29 2.03 -5.07
N ARG A 54 -3.19 2.70 -5.36
CA ARG A 54 -3.17 4.06 -5.90
C ARG A 54 -2.62 4.03 -7.31
N ASP A 55 -3.32 4.62 -8.26
CA ASP A 55 -2.90 4.64 -9.66
C ASP A 55 -1.99 5.84 -9.99
N ALA A 56 -1.62 6.01 -11.26
CA ALA A 56 -0.73 7.08 -11.70
C ALA A 56 -1.36 8.48 -11.71
N GLU A 57 -2.68 8.59 -11.60
CA GLU A 57 -3.42 9.85 -11.46
C GLU A 57 -3.75 10.17 -9.99
N ASP A 58 -3.12 9.44 -9.06
CA ASP A 58 -3.33 9.51 -7.61
C ASP A 58 -4.73 9.09 -7.13
N GLU A 59 -5.50 8.40 -7.98
CA GLU A 59 -6.80 7.83 -7.60
C GLU A 59 -6.61 6.57 -6.76
N VAL A 60 -7.40 6.45 -5.69
CA VAL A 60 -7.40 5.28 -4.80
C VAL A 60 -8.56 4.38 -5.20
N LEU A 61 -8.23 3.12 -5.51
CA LEU A 61 -9.15 2.16 -6.11
C LEU A 61 -9.09 0.84 -5.37
N GLU A 62 -10.26 0.24 -5.17
CA GLU A 62 -10.45 -1.10 -4.60
C GLU A 62 -10.88 -2.09 -5.68
N ARG A 63 -10.32 -3.30 -5.64
CA ARG A 63 -10.66 -4.38 -6.55
C ARG A 63 -11.96 -5.06 -6.12
N TRP A 64 -12.96 -5.05 -6.98
CA TRP A 64 -14.20 -5.82 -6.83
C TRP A 64 -14.33 -6.88 -7.92
N GLU A 65 -15.34 -7.76 -7.82
CA GLU A 65 -15.56 -8.85 -8.78
C GLU A 65 -15.64 -8.34 -10.23
N ASP A 66 -16.34 -7.23 -10.44
CA ASP A 66 -16.63 -6.69 -11.77
C ASP A 66 -15.62 -5.64 -12.27
N GLY A 67 -14.68 -5.18 -11.42
CA GLY A 67 -13.83 -4.06 -11.82
C GLY A 67 -12.99 -3.45 -10.70
N TRP A 68 -12.51 -2.24 -10.98
CA TRP A 68 -11.86 -1.36 -10.01
C TRP A 68 -12.81 -0.21 -9.70
N GLU A 69 -13.06 0.03 -8.41
CA GLU A 69 -13.97 1.08 -7.95
C GLU A 69 -13.24 2.09 -7.07
N GLY A 70 -13.59 3.36 -7.22
CA GLY A 70 -13.08 4.47 -6.42
C GLY A 70 -14.21 5.40 -5.99
N VAL A 71 -13.85 6.56 -5.44
CA VAL A 71 -14.84 7.56 -5.00
C VAL A 71 -15.48 8.23 -6.22
N GLY A 72 -16.56 7.65 -6.73
CA GLY A 72 -17.33 8.18 -7.87
C GLY A 72 -17.85 7.14 -8.86
N GLY A 73 -17.48 5.86 -8.73
CA GLY A 73 -17.95 4.77 -9.59
C GLY A 73 -16.82 3.87 -10.10
N GLY A 74 -17.06 3.12 -11.18
CA GLY A 74 -16.04 2.29 -11.80
C GLY A 74 -15.02 3.09 -12.61
N TYR A 75 -13.74 2.74 -12.53
CA TYR A 75 -12.64 3.47 -13.17
C TYR A 75 -11.80 2.60 -14.11
N ILE A 76 -11.16 3.26 -15.07
CA ILE A 76 -10.04 2.69 -15.82
C ILE A 76 -8.77 2.97 -15.01
N VAL A 77 -8.08 1.92 -14.57
CA VAL A 77 -6.83 2.07 -13.81
C VAL A 77 -5.69 2.56 -14.71
N ILE A 78 -4.96 3.60 -14.28
CA ILE A 78 -3.78 4.11 -14.98
C ILE A 78 -2.49 3.56 -14.36
N LEU A 79 -1.69 2.82 -15.13
CA LEU A 79 -0.40 2.29 -14.70
C LEU A 79 0.69 3.40 -14.72
N PRO A 80 1.74 3.31 -13.89
CA PRO A 80 1.95 2.29 -12.86
C PRO A 80 1.04 2.50 -11.65
N VAL A 81 0.75 1.43 -10.92
CA VAL A 81 0.00 1.50 -9.67
C VAL A 81 0.89 1.14 -8.50
N THR A 82 0.61 1.71 -7.34
CA THR A 82 1.17 1.33 -6.05
C THR A 82 0.14 0.50 -5.31
N VAL A 83 0.49 -0.73 -4.92
CA VAL A 83 -0.38 -1.53 -4.05
C VAL A 83 -0.27 -1.01 -2.62
N ILE A 84 -1.41 -0.60 -2.08
CA ILE A 84 -1.57 -0.13 -0.69
C ILE A 84 -1.94 -1.31 0.21
N HIS A 85 -2.84 -2.17 -0.26
CA HIS A 85 -3.31 -3.34 0.47
C HIS A 85 -3.45 -4.53 -0.49
N ASP A 86 -2.92 -5.68 -0.07
CA ASP A 86 -3.15 -6.98 -0.69
C ASP A 86 -3.70 -7.94 0.38
N PRO A 87 -4.97 -8.36 0.31
CA PRO A 87 -5.58 -9.24 1.32
C PRO A 87 -4.95 -10.65 1.35
N SER A 88 -4.18 -11.03 0.34
CA SER A 88 -3.42 -12.29 0.36
C SER A 88 -2.12 -12.20 1.17
N GLU A 89 -1.64 -10.99 1.43
CA GLU A 89 -0.46 -10.76 2.27
C GLU A 89 -0.91 -10.76 3.74
N THR A 90 -0.53 -11.82 4.47
CA THR A 90 -0.82 -11.94 5.91
C THR A 90 0.04 -10.94 6.70
N PRO A 91 -0.50 -10.26 7.74
CA PRO A 91 0.24 -9.25 8.51
C PRO A 91 1.51 -9.75 9.22
#